data_AF-A0A933JYC4-F1
#
_entry.id   AF-A0A933JYC4-F1
#
_cell.length_a   1.000
_cell.length_b   1.000
_cell.length_c   1.000
_cell.angle_alpha   90.00
_cell.angle_beta   90.00
_cell.angle_gamma   90.00
#
_symmetry.space_group_name_H-M   'P 1'
#
loop_
_entity.id
_entity.type
_entity.pdbx_description
1 polymer ?
#
loop_
_entity_poly.entity_id
_entity_poly.type
_entity_poly.pdbx_seq_one_letter_code
_entity_poly.pdbx_strand_id
1 'polypeptide(L)'
;MQNAFFRRNILQIAAAATISIFAVVLLVHATTTVGEDTTIGDALTVTGALTVDTPTLVVDATNNKLGIGTTTPWGLLTVGSSTPTHITSATGYRDAFFAGIVEIDGVTYLDGAVTAASTLTVTGAITSDSPTFVIDSTNNLIGLGTTTPWGLLTVGSSTPTHITSATGYRDAFFAGILEVDGVTYLDGATTIAGAATLSSTLGLTSDLTINTNKFTVTAASGNTAVAGTLTSQEFTQGGGILATTTANSAETLKIADMAAYNVFTFNQTGAPAITYTLPATSTWTTVIPTAGDFREWMFENASSTSVITFAAGTGIDLIAVTNADDVIDGSEFSRLTCYRQTDTDVTCIISELIHAD
;
A
#
# COMPACT_ATOMS: atom_id res chain seq x y z
N MET A 1 -86.88 -43.77 71.46
CA MET A 1 -86.96 -42.35 71.05
C MET A 1 -85.72 -42.04 70.24
N GLN A 2 -85.92 -41.44 69.06
CA GLN A 2 -84.91 -40.98 68.11
C GLN A 2 -83.86 -40.08 68.77
N ASN A 3 -82.64 -40.07 68.24
CA ASN A 3 -82.05 -38.87 67.66
C ASN A 3 -80.91 -39.24 66.70
N ALA A 4 -80.98 -38.65 65.52
CA ALA A 4 -80.34 -39.09 64.29
C ALA A 4 -78.82 -38.88 64.26
N PHE A 5 -78.10 -39.87 63.74
CA PHE A 5 -76.72 -39.75 63.29
C PHE A 5 -76.73 -39.22 61.84
N PHE A 6 -76.50 -37.91 61.63
CA PHE A 6 -76.10 -37.41 60.31
C PHE A 6 -74.57 -37.54 60.18
N ARG A 7 -74.10 -38.60 59.53
CA ARG A 7 -72.68 -38.69 59.12
C ARG A 7 -72.56 -38.09 57.72
N ARG A 8 -71.84 -36.96 57.62
CA ARG A 8 -71.45 -36.24 56.39
C ARG A 8 -72.62 -35.79 55.49
N ASN A 9 -73.02 -34.53 55.64
CA ASN A 9 -73.79 -33.79 54.64
C ASN A 9 -72.95 -33.67 53.35
N ILE A 10 -72.97 -34.70 52.51
CA ILE A 10 -72.52 -34.60 51.12
C ILE A 10 -73.74 -34.12 50.34
N LEU A 11 -73.74 -32.85 49.93
CA LEU A 11 -74.69 -32.36 48.95
C LEU A 11 -74.34 -33.01 47.60
N GLN A 12 -75.02 -34.11 47.25
CA GLN A 12 -74.86 -34.77 45.96
C GLN A 12 -75.94 -34.23 45.00
N ILE A 13 -75.53 -33.39 44.05
CA ILE A 13 -76.40 -32.90 42.98
C ILE A 13 -76.18 -33.79 41.76
N ALA A 14 -77.18 -34.59 41.40
CA ALA A 14 -77.04 -35.67 40.41
C ALA A 14 -77.44 -35.30 38.97
N ALA A 15 -77.88 -34.07 38.69
CA ALA A 15 -78.21 -33.58 37.35
C ALA A 15 -78.26 -32.03 37.35
N ALA A 16 -78.19 -31.41 36.17
CA ALA A 16 -78.11 -29.95 35.94
C ALA A 16 -78.95 -29.12 36.94
N ALA A 17 -78.30 -28.63 37.98
CA ALA A 17 -78.90 -27.73 38.97
C ALA A 17 -77.96 -26.56 39.21
N THR A 18 -78.49 -25.34 39.16
CA THR A 18 -77.73 -24.11 39.40
C THR A 18 -77.61 -23.87 40.89
N ILE A 19 -76.38 -23.82 41.41
CA ILE A 19 -76.13 -23.30 42.76
C ILE A 19 -75.86 -21.80 42.64
N SER A 20 -76.82 -20.97 43.06
CA SER A 20 -76.60 -19.52 43.18
C SER A 20 -76.16 -19.19 44.60
N ILE A 21 -74.93 -18.70 44.74
CA ILE A 21 -74.39 -18.23 46.02
C ILE A 21 -74.31 -16.71 45.93
N PHE A 22 -75.19 -16.01 46.63
CA PHE A 22 -75.22 -14.55 46.65
C PHE A 22 -74.43 -14.05 47.87
N ALA A 23 -73.41 -13.21 47.65
CA ALA A 23 -72.62 -12.51 48.68
C ALA A 23 -71.80 -13.40 49.67
N VAL A 24 -71.47 -14.65 49.34
CA VAL A 24 -70.64 -15.54 50.18
C VAL A 24 -69.51 -16.19 49.35
N VAL A 25 -68.32 -16.33 49.94
CA VAL A 25 -67.18 -17.04 49.34
C VAL A 25 -67.42 -18.55 49.40
N LEU A 26 -67.42 -19.22 48.25
CA LEU A 26 -67.36 -20.68 48.17
C LEU A 26 -65.91 -21.14 48.35
N LEU A 27 -65.57 -21.63 49.54
CA LEU A 27 -64.24 -22.17 49.81
C LEU A 27 -64.24 -23.69 49.61
N VAL A 28 -63.64 -24.14 48.51
CA VAL A 28 -63.43 -25.57 48.22
C VAL A 28 -62.02 -25.96 48.65
N HIS A 29 -61.90 -26.85 49.63
CA HIS A 29 -60.60 -27.33 50.16
C HIS A 29 -60.09 -28.60 49.45
N ALA A 30 -60.61 -28.90 48.26
CA ALA A 30 -60.30 -30.09 47.47
C ALA A 30 -60.23 -29.74 45.98
N THR A 31 -59.77 -30.67 45.14
CA THR A 31 -59.75 -30.49 43.69
C THR A 31 -61.16 -30.30 43.15
N THR A 32 -61.39 -29.17 42.48
CA THR A 32 -62.61 -28.93 41.69
C THR A 32 -62.35 -29.34 40.26
N THR A 33 -63.06 -30.36 39.77
CA THR A 33 -63.08 -30.70 38.33
C THR A 33 -64.35 -30.13 37.73
N VAL A 34 -64.21 -29.27 36.72
CA VAL A 34 -65.35 -28.78 35.93
C VAL A 34 -65.35 -29.56 34.62
N GLY A 35 -66.43 -30.29 34.34
CA GLY A 35 -66.55 -31.13 33.15
C GLY A 35 -66.98 -30.38 31.89
N GLU A 36 -67.25 -29.08 32.00
CA GLU A 36 -67.77 -28.18 30.97
C GLU A 36 -67.10 -26.80 31.12
N ASP A 37 -67.48 -25.83 30.30
CA ASP A 37 -66.96 -24.46 30.36
C ASP A 37 -67.18 -23.80 31.72
N THR A 38 -66.12 -23.20 32.27
CA THR A 38 -66.20 -22.36 33.48
C THR A 38 -66.27 -20.90 33.07
N THR A 39 -67.35 -20.20 33.43
CA THR A 39 -67.46 -18.75 33.29
C THR A 39 -67.25 -18.08 34.65
N ILE A 40 -66.33 -17.11 34.72
CA ILE A 40 -66.07 -16.32 35.93
C ILE A 40 -66.50 -14.88 35.62
N GLY A 41 -67.44 -14.37 36.42
CA GLY A 41 -68.08 -13.07 36.16
C GLY A 41 -67.16 -11.85 36.38
N ASP A 42 -66.12 -12.01 37.20
CA ASP A 42 -65.12 -10.98 37.54
C ASP A 42 -63.68 -11.52 37.33
N ALA A 43 -62.69 -11.03 38.08
CA ALA A 43 -61.29 -11.47 37.97
C ALA A 43 -61.04 -12.87 38.56
N LEU A 44 -60.32 -13.72 37.83
CA LEU A 44 -59.72 -14.95 38.35
C LEU A 44 -58.28 -14.67 38.82
N THR A 45 -58.02 -14.80 40.12
CA THR A 45 -56.66 -14.79 40.68
C THR A 45 -56.20 -16.21 40.94
N VAL A 46 -55.18 -16.68 40.23
CA VAL A 46 -54.53 -17.98 40.47
C VAL A 46 -53.22 -17.74 41.20
N THR A 47 -53.14 -18.15 42.46
CA THR A 47 -51.93 -17.99 43.29
C THR A 47 -50.98 -19.19 43.19
N GLY A 48 -51.42 -20.29 42.59
CA GLY A 48 -50.61 -21.47 42.28
C GLY A 48 -50.25 -21.56 40.79
N ALA A 49 -49.76 -22.72 40.37
CA ALA A 49 -49.52 -22.98 38.95
C ALA A 49 -50.84 -22.95 38.16
N LEU A 50 -50.88 -22.17 37.08
CA LEU A 50 -51.90 -22.29 36.05
C LEU A 50 -51.35 -23.20 34.95
N THR A 51 -52.04 -24.30 34.70
CA THR A 51 -51.65 -25.24 33.65
C THR A 51 -52.82 -25.36 32.69
N VAL A 52 -52.65 -24.84 31.48
CA VAL A 52 -53.64 -24.97 30.41
C VAL A 52 -53.09 -26.02 29.46
N ASP A 53 -53.78 -27.16 29.39
CA ASP A 53 -53.50 -28.26 28.47
C ASP A 53 -52.00 -28.62 28.44
N THR A 54 -51.48 -29.32 29.46
CA THR A 54 -50.05 -29.65 29.58
C THR A 54 -49.50 -30.30 28.29
N PRO A 55 -48.45 -29.77 27.64
CA PRO A 55 -47.56 -28.66 28.05
C PRO A 55 -47.81 -27.30 27.37
N THR A 56 -48.98 -27.07 26.76
CA THR A 56 -49.30 -25.88 25.93
C THR A 56 -49.02 -24.55 26.64
N LEU A 57 -49.50 -24.32 27.86
CA LEU A 57 -49.15 -23.14 28.67
C LEU A 57 -48.98 -23.54 30.14
N VAL A 58 -47.79 -23.30 30.69
CA VAL A 58 -47.40 -23.69 32.05
C VAL A 58 -46.88 -22.46 32.80
N VAL A 59 -47.56 -22.06 33.86
CA VAL A 59 -47.02 -21.12 34.86
C VAL A 59 -46.38 -21.93 35.97
N ASP A 60 -45.05 -21.95 36.02
CA ASP A 60 -44.30 -22.51 37.14
C ASP A 60 -44.17 -21.45 38.24
N ALA A 61 -45.15 -21.46 39.15
CA ALA A 61 -45.19 -20.56 40.30
C ALA A 61 -44.07 -20.82 41.32
N THR A 62 -43.42 -22.00 41.29
CA THR A 62 -42.33 -22.31 42.21
C THR A 62 -41.06 -21.59 41.80
N ASN A 63 -40.81 -21.52 40.49
CA ASN A 63 -39.58 -20.94 39.93
C ASN A 63 -39.80 -19.58 39.25
N ASN A 64 -41.03 -19.03 39.26
CA ASN A 64 -41.43 -17.78 38.61
C ASN A 64 -41.18 -17.77 37.10
N LYS A 65 -41.61 -18.81 36.40
CA LYS A 65 -41.37 -18.97 34.94
C LYS A 65 -42.64 -19.28 34.17
N LEU A 66 -42.64 -18.88 32.90
CA LEU A 66 -43.68 -19.18 31.92
C LEU A 66 -43.12 -20.13 30.85
N GLY A 67 -43.76 -21.27 30.66
CA GLY A 67 -43.49 -22.22 29.58
C GLY A 67 -44.64 -22.25 28.58
N ILE A 68 -44.32 -22.24 27.30
CA ILE A 68 -45.25 -22.48 26.20
C ILE A 68 -44.72 -23.70 25.43
N GLY A 69 -45.48 -24.79 25.40
CA GLY A 69 -45.05 -26.06 24.81
C GLY A 69 -44.01 -26.84 25.62
N THR A 70 -43.73 -26.44 26.87
CA THR A 70 -42.85 -27.16 27.82
C THR A 70 -43.38 -27.09 29.25
N THR A 71 -43.27 -28.19 30.00
CA THR A 71 -43.56 -28.23 31.45
C THR A 71 -42.37 -27.84 32.33
N THR A 72 -41.17 -27.69 31.74
CA THR A 72 -39.94 -27.35 32.46
C THR A 72 -39.29 -26.13 31.79
N PRO A 73 -39.80 -24.90 32.03
CA PRO A 73 -39.19 -23.68 31.49
C PRO A 73 -37.82 -23.40 32.11
N TRP A 74 -36.85 -23.01 31.28
CA TRP A 74 -35.46 -22.76 31.71
C TRP A 74 -35.26 -21.27 32.03
N GLY A 75 -35.80 -20.37 31.21
CA GLY A 75 -35.84 -18.92 31.43
C GLY A 75 -37.20 -18.41 31.93
N LEU A 76 -37.33 -17.09 32.15
CA LEU A 76 -38.58 -16.45 32.57
C LEU A 76 -39.73 -16.70 31.59
N LEU A 77 -39.42 -16.71 30.29
CA LEU A 77 -40.29 -17.20 29.22
C LEU A 77 -39.51 -18.25 28.43
N THR A 78 -40.08 -19.44 28.29
CA THR A 78 -39.58 -20.49 27.40
C THR A 78 -40.67 -20.85 26.42
N VAL A 79 -40.36 -20.84 25.13
CA VAL A 79 -41.27 -21.27 24.06
C VAL A 79 -40.57 -22.42 23.33
N GLY A 80 -41.16 -23.61 23.31
CA GLY A 80 -40.53 -24.83 22.78
C GLY A 80 -39.89 -25.74 23.85
N SER A 81 -39.24 -26.83 23.40
CA SER A 81 -38.78 -27.97 24.23
C SER A 81 -37.64 -27.64 25.22
N SER A 82 -37.54 -28.44 26.30
CA SER A 82 -36.56 -28.34 27.39
C SER A 82 -35.16 -28.91 27.08
N THR A 83 -34.74 -28.98 25.82
CA THR A 83 -33.37 -29.38 25.44
C THR A 83 -32.82 -28.38 24.43
N PRO A 84 -31.84 -27.54 24.79
CA PRO A 84 -31.36 -26.49 23.91
C PRO A 84 -30.40 -27.09 22.89
N THR A 85 -30.54 -26.74 21.62
CA THR A 85 -29.39 -26.23 20.83
C THR A 85 -29.82 -25.67 19.48
N HIS A 86 -30.76 -26.23 18.70
CA HIS A 86 -31.21 -25.57 17.45
C HIS A 86 -32.61 -25.98 17.00
N ILE A 87 -33.31 -25.04 16.36
CA ILE A 87 -34.46 -25.27 15.49
C ILE A 87 -33.94 -25.98 14.22
N THR A 88 -34.08 -27.30 14.14
CA THR A 88 -33.85 -28.00 12.86
C THR A 88 -35.17 -28.04 12.08
N SER A 89 -35.09 -27.84 10.77
CA SER A 89 -36.22 -27.77 9.83
C SER A 89 -37.13 -29.02 9.81
N ALA A 90 -36.85 -30.05 10.59
CA ALA A 90 -37.46 -31.38 10.45
C ALA A 90 -38.78 -31.58 11.22
N THR A 91 -39.15 -30.69 12.14
CA THR A 91 -40.43 -30.78 12.84
C THR A 91 -41.03 -29.40 12.96
N GLY A 92 -42.19 -29.17 12.34
CA GLY A 92 -42.89 -27.88 12.19
C GLY A 92 -43.34 -27.16 13.47
N TYR A 93 -42.59 -27.29 14.57
CA TYR A 93 -42.70 -26.45 15.75
C TYR A 93 -41.79 -25.25 15.54
N ARG A 94 -42.37 -24.14 15.12
CA ARG A 94 -41.72 -22.83 15.23
C ARG A 94 -41.74 -22.49 16.71
N ASP A 95 -40.59 -22.45 17.39
CA ASP A 95 -40.53 -22.07 18.81
C ASP A 95 -41.26 -20.74 19.01
N ALA A 96 -40.99 -19.74 18.17
CA ALA A 96 -41.86 -18.57 18.04
C ALA A 96 -41.94 -18.11 16.59
N PHE A 97 -43.16 -17.83 16.11
CA PHE A 97 -43.39 -17.20 14.81
C PHE A 97 -44.03 -15.84 15.01
N PHE A 98 -43.37 -14.79 14.53
CA PHE A 98 -43.88 -13.44 14.54
C PHE A 98 -44.19 -13.04 13.09
N ALA A 99 -45.45 -12.74 12.79
CA ALA A 99 -45.88 -12.34 11.45
C ALA A 99 -45.48 -10.88 11.10
N GLY A 100 -44.58 -10.27 11.88
CA GLY A 100 -44.22 -8.86 11.79
C GLY A 100 -42.90 -8.54 12.47
N ILE A 101 -42.73 -7.27 12.87
CA ILE A 101 -41.52 -6.78 13.53
C ILE A 101 -41.43 -7.36 14.93
N VAL A 102 -40.23 -7.83 15.29
CA VAL A 102 -39.86 -8.18 16.66
C VAL A 102 -38.98 -7.05 17.19
N GLU A 103 -39.44 -6.34 18.21
CA GLU A 103 -38.67 -5.33 18.93
C GLU A 103 -38.17 -5.94 20.23
N ILE A 104 -36.87 -5.77 20.52
CA ILE A 104 -36.22 -6.24 21.74
C ILE A 104 -35.40 -5.06 22.25
N ASP A 105 -35.78 -4.49 23.39
CA ASP A 105 -35.12 -3.32 24.02
C ASP A 105 -33.68 -3.59 24.51
N GLY A 106 -33.19 -4.83 24.35
CA GLY A 106 -31.90 -5.27 24.85
C GLY A 106 -31.14 -6.14 23.85
N VAL A 107 -30.19 -6.91 24.37
CA VAL A 107 -29.38 -7.81 23.55
C VAL A 107 -30.19 -9.04 23.15
N THR A 108 -30.07 -9.44 21.89
CA THR A 108 -30.58 -10.72 21.41
C THR A 108 -29.41 -11.68 21.27
N TYR A 109 -29.37 -12.75 22.06
CA TYR A 109 -28.35 -13.81 21.92
C TYR A 109 -28.90 -14.92 21.01
N LEU A 110 -28.24 -15.16 19.89
CA LEU A 110 -28.58 -16.20 18.92
C LEU A 110 -27.40 -17.17 18.84
N ASP A 111 -27.53 -18.36 19.45
CA ASP A 111 -26.47 -19.38 19.54
C ASP A 111 -26.24 -20.15 18.23
N GLY A 112 -26.91 -19.75 17.15
CA GLY A 112 -26.91 -20.45 15.87
C GLY A 112 -26.90 -19.53 14.67
N ALA A 113 -27.00 -20.15 13.48
CA ALA A 113 -27.03 -19.40 12.24
C ALA A 113 -28.21 -18.43 12.19
N VAL A 114 -27.92 -17.16 11.92
CA VAL A 114 -28.92 -16.12 11.67
C VAL A 114 -29.13 -16.01 10.17
N THR A 115 -30.29 -16.44 9.68
CA THR A 115 -30.67 -16.33 8.26
C THR A 115 -31.67 -15.19 8.07
N ALA A 116 -31.23 -14.09 7.42
CA ALA A 116 -32.14 -13.03 6.98
C ALA A 116 -32.56 -13.31 5.52
N ALA A 117 -33.87 -13.46 5.26
CA ALA A 117 -34.37 -13.75 3.91
C ALA A 117 -34.24 -12.58 2.93
N SER A 118 -34.01 -11.36 3.43
CA SER A 118 -33.76 -10.15 2.64
C SER A 118 -32.47 -9.46 3.06
N THR A 119 -32.52 -8.61 4.08
CA THR A 119 -31.40 -7.76 4.52
C THR A 119 -31.23 -7.84 6.04
N LEU A 120 -29.99 -7.89 6.50
CA LEU A 120 -29.61 -7.65 7.89
C LEU A 120 -28.94 -6.28 7.99
N THR A 121 -29.60 -5.32 8.64
CA THR A 121 -29.01 -4.01 8.92
C THR A 121 -28.40 -4.02 10.32
N VAL A 122 -27.11 -3.77 10.43
CA VAL A 122 -26.39 -3.63 11.71
C VAL A 122 -25.92 -2.19 11.83
N THR A 123 -26.46 -1.46 12.80
CA THR A 123 -26.09 -0.05 13.06
C THR A 123 -24.86 0.09 13.96
N GLY A 124 -24.38 -1.01 14.55
CA GLY A 124 -23.13 -1.10 15.32
C GLY A 124 -22.07 -1.97 14.63
N ALA A 125 -21.03 -2.36 15.38
CA ALA A 125 -20.00 -3.28 14.89
C ALA A 125 -20.54 -4.69 14.62
N ILE A 126 -20.04 -5.33 13.55
CA ILE A 126 -20.09 -6.79 13.38
C ILE A 126 -18.78 -7.34 13.92
N THR A 127 -18.83 -8.01 15.07
CA THR A 127 -17.70 -8.77 15.60
C THR A 127 -17.75 -10.17 14.99
N SER A 128 -17.12 -10.37 13.83
CA SER A 128 -16.83 -11.72 13.31
C SER A 128 -15.53 -12.21 13.93
N ASP A 129 -15.38 -13.54 14.01
CA ASP A 129 -14.23 -14.26 14.57
C ASP A 129 -12.92 -13.47 14.44
N SER A 130 -12.45 -12.93 15.55
CA SER A 130 -11.26 -12.10 15.63
C SER A 130 -10.05 -12.98 15.26
N PRO A 131 -9.26 -12.68 14.21
CA PRO A 131 -9.13 -11.38 13.52
C PRO A 131 -9.64 -11.36 12.06
N THR A 132 -10.42 -12.34 11.60
CA THR A 132 -10.72 -12.58 10.18
C THR A 132 -11.41 -11.40 9.46
N PHE A 133 -12.49 -10.86 10.04
CA PHE A 133 -13.23 -9.70 9.53
C PHE A 133 -13.69 -8.85 10.71
N VAL A 134 -13.06 -7.70 10.90
CA VAL A 134 -13.28 -6.81 12.05
C VAL A 134 -13.84 -5.49 11.53
N ILE A 135 -15.05 -5.14 11.95
CA ILE A 135 -15.56 -3.78 11.81
C ILE A 135 -15.29 -3.06 13.12
N ASP A 136 -14.30 -2.18 13.12
CA ASP A 136 -14.03 -1.27 14.24
C ASP A 136 -14.95 -0.05 14.10
N SER A 137 -16.14 -0.14 14.70
CA SER A 137 -17.11 0.95 14.69
C SER A 137 -16.69 2.15 15.54
N THR A 138 -15.72 1.98 16.45
CA THR A 138 -15.23 3.10 17.27
C THR A 138 -14.38 4.03 16.41
N ASN A 139 -13.57 3.47 15.50
CA ASN A 139 -12.67 4.24 14.63
C ASN A 139 -13.13 4.32 13.17
N ASN A 140 -14.27 3.72 12.81
CA ASN A 140 -14.81 3.61 11.45
C ASN A 140 -13.89 2.88 10.46
N LEU A 141 -13.29 1.76 10.88
CA LEU A 141 -12.30 1.02 10.09
C LEU A 141 -12.74 -0.43 9.85
N ILE A 142 -12.24 -1.04 8.77
CA ILE A 142 -12.39 -2.46 8.45
C ILE A 142 -11.02 -3.14 8.50
N GLY A 143 -10.90 -4.21 9.28
CA GLY A 143 -9.73 -5.08 9.36
C GLY A 143 -10.02 -6.46 8.79
N LEU A 144 -9.12 -6.99 7.98
CA LEU A 144 -9.13 -8.34 7.46
C LEU A 144 -7.85 -9.04 7.94
N GLY A 145 -7.98 -10.04 8.80
CA GLY A 145 -6.81 -10.68 9.44
C GLY A 145 -6.14 -9.84 10.54
N THR A 146 -6.74 -8.73 10.98
CA THR A 146 -6.28 -7.91 12.12
C THR A 146 -7.44 -7.40 12.97
N THR A 147 -7.24 -7.30 14.29
CA THR A 147 -8.18 -6.67 15.25
C THR A 147 -7.93 -5.18 15.46
N THR A 148 -6.83 -4.65 14.93
CA THR A 148 -6.44 -3.24 15.08
C THR A 148 -6.15 -2.66 13.70
N PRO A 149 -7.17 -2.46 12.86
CA PRO A 149 -7.00 -1.75 11.61
C PRO A 149 -6.49 -0.32 11.88
N TRP A 150 -5.65 0.19 11.00
CA TRP A 150 -5.03 1.52 11.13
C TRP A 150 -5.38 2.45 9.96
N GLY A 151 -5.96 1.89 8.88
CA GLY A 151 -6.62 2.60 7.79
C GLY A 151 -8.03 2.07 7.55
N LEU A 152 -8.81 2.79 6.71
CA LEU A 152 -10.23 2.47 6.43
C LEU A 152 -10.44 1.00 6.05
N LEU A 153 -9.51 0.45 5.27
CA LEU A 153 -9.38 -0.98 5.01
C LEU A 153 -7.94 -1.39 5.33
N THR A 154 -7.79 -2.32 6.27
CA THR A 154 -6.51 -2.97 6.58
C THR A 154 -6.64 -4.44 6.24
N VAL A 155 -5.71 -4.98 5.44
CA VAL A 155 -5.67 -6.40 5.10
C VAL A 155 -4.31 -6.97 5.51
N GLY A 156 -4.30 -8.02 6.31
CA GLY A 156 -3.09 -8.60 6.91
C GLY A 156 -2.98 -8.38 8.43
N SER A 157 -2.23 -9.27 9.10
CA SER A 157 -1.93 -9.18 10.55
C SER A 157 -0.65 -8.36 10.78
N SER A 158 -0.43 -7.90 12.02
CA SER A 158 0.61 -6.96 12.49
C SER A 158 2.09 -7.31 12.21
N THR A 159 2.41 -8.27 11.34
CA THR A 159 3.77 -8.49 10.81
C THR A 159 3.74 -8.85 9.32
N PRO A 160 3.83 -7.87 8.40
CA PRO A 160 3.96 -8.15 6.98
C PRO A 160 5.43 -8.49 6.67
N THR A 161 5.72 -9.77 6.45
CA THR A 161 7.01 -10.19 5.89
C THR A 161 6.77 -11.22 4.80
N HIS A 162 6.62 -10.73 3.57
CA HIS A 162 6.98 -11.40 2.32
C HIS A 162 6.63 -12.90 2.20
N ILE A 163 5.64 -13.24 1.36
CA ILE A 163 5.36 -14.60 0.91
C ILE A 163 6.66 -15.28 0.48
N THR A 164 7.12 -16.21 1.30
CA THR A 164 8.17 -17.17 0.96
C THR A 164 7.81 -18.59 1.35
N SER A 165 6.61 -18.84 1.89
CA SER A 165 6.16 -20.21 2.18
C SER A 165 4.65 -20.38 2.06
N ALA A 166 4.27 -21.55 1.55
CA ALA A 166 3.05 -21.83 0.82
C ALA A 166 1.72 -21.85 1.62
N THR A 167 1.63 -21.31 2.85
CA THR A 167 0.44 -21.58 3.69
C THR A 167 0.00 -20.48 4.67
N GLY A 168 0.19 -19.18 4.40
CA GLY A 168 -0.36 -18.18 5.34
C GLY A 168 -0.44 -16.77 4.79
N TYR A 169 -1.68 -16.33 4.56
CA TYR A 169 -2.17 -14.97 4.29
C TYR A 169 -1.33 -14.12 3.30
N ARG A 170 -1.83 -14.01 2.06
CA ARG A 170 -1.45 -12.86 1.21
C ARG A 170 -2.21 -11.68 1.76
N ASP A 171 -1.53 -10.56 2.09
CA ASP A 171 -2.21 -9.35 2.57
C ASP A 171 -3.40 -9.05 1.66
N ALA A 172 -3.19 -8.85 0.35
CA ALA A 172 -4.29 -8.89 -0.61
C ALA A 172 -3.86 -9.64 -1.88
N PHE A 173 -4.65 -10.64 -2.28
CA PHE A 173 -4.47 -11.33 -3.57
C PHE A 173 -5.59 -10.93 -4.52
N PHE A 174 -5.24 -10.25 -5.60
CA PHE A 174 -6.17 -9.92 -6.67
C PHE A 174 -5.95 -10.88 -7.82
N ALA A 175 -6.91 -11.79 -8.06
CA ALA A 175 -6.90 -12.61 -9.25
C ALA A 175 -7.35 -11.76 -10.44
N GLY A 176 -6.39 -11.26 -11.22
CA GLY A 176 -6.65 -10.46 -12.42
C GLY A 176 -6.03 -9.06 -12.37
N ILE A 177 -6.72 -8.09 -12.98
CA ILE A 177 -6.28 -6.70 -13.05
C ILE A 177 -6.70 -5.98 -11.77
N LEU A 178 -5.77 -5.22 -11.18
CA LEU A 178 -6.08 -4.20 -10.19
C LEU A 178 -6.14 -2.85 -10.89
N GLU A 179 -7.32 -2.25 -10.95
CA GLU A 179 -7.53 -0.89 -11.44
C GLU A 179 -7.55 0.07 -10.25
N VAL A 180 -6.82 1.19 -10.38
CA VAL A 180 -6.75 2.25 -9.38
C VAL A 180 -6.89 3.57 -10.13
N ASP A 181 -7.97 4.31 -9.87
CA ASP A 181 -8.23 5.62 -10.51
C ASP A 181 -7.20 6.70 -10.11
N GLY A 182 -6.58 6.51 -8.94
CA GLY A 182 -5.66 7.45 -8.33
C GLY A 182 -4.22 6.94 -8.28
N VAL A 183 -3.49 7.45 -7.29
CA VAL A 183 -2.12 7.04 -7.03
C VAL A 183 -2.08 5.73 -6.25
N THR A 184 -1.15 4.85 -6.61
CA THR A 184 -0.79 3.70 -5.77
C THR A 184 0.44 4.08 -4.96
N TYR A 185 0.35 4.01 -3.63
CA TYR A 185 1.48 4.22 -2.73
C TYR A 185 1.97 2.86 -2.21
N LEU A 186 3.24 2.56 -2.45
CA LEU A 186 3.92 1.34 -2.01
C LEU A 186 5.15 1.77 -1.19
N ASP A 187 5.15 1.50 0.12
CA ASP A 187 6.26 1.87 1.03
C ASP A 187 7.48 0.93 0.91
N GLY A 188 7.28 -0.23 0.28
CA GLY A 188 8.30 -1.26 0.11
C GLY A 188 8.78 -1.44 -1.33
N ALA A 189 9.78 -2.30 -1.48
CA ALA A 189 10.24 -2.74 -2.81
C ALA A 189 9.10 -3.43 -3.58
N THR A 190 8.91 -3.02 -4.84
CA THR A 190 7.94 -3.64 -5.74
C THR A 190 8.66 -4.57 -6.71
N THR A 191 8.32 -5.87 -6.68
CA THR A 191 8.81 -6.83 -7.68
C THR A 191 7.78 -7.02 -8.78
N ILE A 192 8.17 -6.77 -10.02
CA ILE A 192 7.33 -6.98 -11.20
C ILE A 192 7.93 -8.15 -11.99
N ALA A 193 7.26 -9.30 -11.97
CA ALA A 193 7.73 -10.50 -12.66
C ALA A 193 7.58 -10.40 -14.19
N GLY A 194 6.64 -9.58 -14.66
CA GLY A 194 6.38 -9.31 -16.08
C GLY A 194 6.97 -7.98 -16.54
N ALA A 195 6.48 -7.49 -17.69
CA ALA A 195 6.82 -6.16 -18.18
C ALA A 195 6.14 -5.06 -17.34
N ALA A 196 6.85 -3.95 -17.16
CA ALA A 196 6.31 -2.72 -16.61
C ALA A 196 6.27 -1.63 -17.69
N THR A 197 5.12 -1.00 -17.88
CA THR A 197 4.96 0.14 -18.79
C THR A 197 4.51 1.34 -17.98
N LEU A 198 5.29 2.43 -18.03
CA LEU A 198 4.89 3.73 -17.48
C LEU A 198 4.45 4.61 -18.65
N SER A 199 3.21 5.12 -18.59
CA SER A 199 2.64 5.98 -19.63
C SER A 199 3.14 7.43 -19.56
N SER A 200 3.89 7.77 -18.52
CA SER A 200 4.45 9.08 -18.26
C SER A 200 5.88 8.92 -17.72
N THR A 201 6.37 9.89 -16.95
CA THR A 201 7.73 9.93 -16.42
C THR A 201 7.96 8.95 -15.26
N LEU A 202 9.21 8.50 -15.15
CA LEU A 202 9.74 7.81 -13.98
C LEU A 202 10.58 8.80 -13.17
N GLY A 203 10.17 9.13 -11.96
CA GLY A 203 10.96 9.90 -11.01
C GLY A 203 11.74 8.98 -10.08
N LEU A 204 13.05 9.17 -9.97
CA LEU A 204 13.91 8.42 -9.06
C LEU A 204 14.66 9.38 -8.14
N THR A 205 14.66 9.09 -6.84
CA THR A 205 15.48 9.80 -5.85
C THR A 205 16.87 9.18 -5.69
N SER A 206 17.06 7.98 -6.20
CA SER A 206 18.31 7.20 -6.21
C SER A 206 18.62 6.73 -7.63
N ASP A 207 19.77 6.10 -7.82
CA ASP A 207 20.28 5.73 -9.15
C ASP A 207 19.33 4.76 -9.90
N LEU A 208 19.24 4.93 -11.21
CA LEU A 208 18.71 3.90 -12.09
C LEU A 208 19.80 2.86 -12.32
N THR A 209 19.62 1.63 -11.85
CA THR A 209 20.59 0.53 -12.07
C THR A 209 19.96 -0.61 -12.85
N ILE A 210 20.58 -1.00 -13.97
CA ILE A 210 20.19 -2.17 -14.75
C ILE A 210 21.22 -3.28 -14.54
N ASN A 211 20.72 -4.45 -14.13
CA ASN A 211 21.52 -5.63 -13.83
C ASN A 211 22.69 -5.30 -12.88
N THR A 212 22.35 -4.71 -11.73
CA THR A 212 23.29 -4.22 -10.70
C THR A 212 24.16 -3.04 -11.15
N ASN A 213 25.03 -3.23 -12.14
CA ASN A 213 26.03 -2.22 -12.54
C ASN A 213 26.33 -2.20 -14.04
N LYS A 214 25.50 -2.82 -14.88
CA LYS A 214 25.78 -2.90 -16.33
C LYS A 214 25.44 -1.61 -17.07
N PHE A 215 24.38 -0.95 -16.62
CA PHE A 215 24.01 0.39 -17.03
C PHE A 215 23.49 1.11 -15.80
N THR A 216 24.10 2.24 -15.46
CA THR A 216 23.67 3.06 -14.33
C THR A 216 23.53 4.52 -14.72
N VAL A 217 22.44 5.17 -14.30
CA VAL A 217 22.31 6.63 -14.34
C VAL A 217 22.38 7.14 -12.91
N THR A 218 23.40 7.94 -12.61
CA THR A 218 23.59 8.51 -11.27
C THR A 218 22.55 9.60 -11.03
N ALA A 219 21.74 9.49 -9.98
CA ALA A 219 20.65 10.44 -9.73
C ALA A 219 21.13 11.87 -9.47
N ALA A 220 22.30 12.02 -8.83
CA ALA A 220 22.85 13.33 -8.47
C ALA A 220 23.38 14.14 -9.67
N SER A 221 23.78 13.49 -10.77
CA SER A 221 24.46 14.15 -11.90
C SER A 221 23.87 13.83 -13.27
N GLY A 222 23.07 12.78 -13.41
CA GLY A 222 22.63 12.25 -14.71
C GLY A 222 23.73 11.52 -15.48
N ASN A 223 24.92 11.36 -14.90
CA ASN A 223 26.02 10.65 -15.57
C ASN A 223 25.64 9.19 -15.79
N THR A 224 25.90 8.72 -17.00
CA THR A 224 25.69 7.32 -17.38
C THR A 224 27.00 6.55 -17.31
N ALA A 225 27.01 5.40 -16.65
CA ALA A 225 28.10 4.44 -16.73
C ALA A 225 27.61 3.19 -17.48
N VAL A 226 28.35 2.81 -18.52
CA VAL A 226 28.08 1.62 -19.33
C VAL A 226 29.27 0.68 -19.19
N ALA A 227 29.07 -0.48 -18.56
CA ALA A 227 30.16 -1.42 -18.31
C ALA A 227 30.61 -2.21 -19.55
N GLY A 228 29.86 -2.10 -20.65
CA GLY A 228 30.16 -2.72 -21.95
C GLY A 228 30.38 -1.70 -23.05
N THR A 229 30.29 -2.13 -24.31
CA THR A 229 30.39 -1.25 -25.47
C THR A 229 29.13 -0.39 -25.63
N LEU A 230 29.30 0.92 -25.76
CA LEU A 230 28.26 1.83 -26.22
C LEU A 230 28.35 1.97 -27.75
N THR A 231 27.27 1.64 -28.46
CA THR A 231 27.15 1.91 -29.91
C THR A 231 26.20 3.08 -30.12
N SER A 232 26.72 4.21 -30.59
CA SER A 232 25.94 5.37 -31.01
C SER A 232 25.88 5.42 -32.54
N GLN A 233 24.71 5.67 -33.13
CA GLN A 233 24.60 5.86 -34.58
C GLN A 233 25.37 7.11 -35.04
N GLU A 234 25.26 8.20 -34.28
CA GLU A 234 26.02 9.43 -34.47
C GLU A 234 26.63 9.82 -33.13
N PHE A 235 27.92 10.16 -33.14
CA PHE A 235 28.62 10.77 -32.00
C PHE A 235 29.11 12.15 -32.44
N THR A 236 28.48 13.19 -31.92
CA THR A 236 28.97 14.55 -32.08
C THR A 236 29.79 14.89 -30.85
N GLN A 237 31.12 14.93 -31.00
CA GLN A 237 31.99 15.44 -29.95
C GLN A 237 31.75 16.95 -29.82
N GLY A 238 30.97 17.37 -28.82
CA GLY A 238 30.71 18.78 -28.54
C GLY A 238 31.96 19.52 -28.08
N GLY A 239 31.90 20.86 -28.04
CA GLY A 239 32.99 21.72 -27.57
C GLY A 239 32.94 23.13 -28.19
N GLY A 240 32.52 23.24 -29.45
CA GLY A 240 32.45 24.54 -30.13
C GLY A 240 33.83 25.18 -30.38
N ILE A 241 33.81 26.46 -30.76
CA ILE A 241 34.97 27.24 -31.20
C ILE A 241 35.18 28.42 -30.24
N LEU A 242 36.39 28.59 -29.71
CA LEU A 242 36.82 29.80 -29.02
C LEU A 242 37.64 30.67 -29.97
N ALA A 243 37.11 31.82 -30.36
CA ALA A 243 37.86 32.82 -31.12
C ALA A 243 38.40 33.91 -30.18
N THR A 244 39.70 34.22 -30.27
CA THR A 244 40.33 35.29 -29.49
C THR A 244 41.07 36.28 -30.38
N THR A 245 41.16 37.52 -29.93
CA THR A 245 41.98 38.56 -30.56
C THR A 245 42.91 39.13 -29.51
N THR A 246 44.22 39.16 -29.78
CA THR A 246 45.20 39.74 -28.88
C THR A 246 46.31 40.47 -29.64
N ALA A 247 47.07 41.27 -28.91
CA ALA A 247 48.26 41.99 -29.37
C ALA A 247 49.50 41.62 -28.54
N ASN A 248 49.35 40.63 -27.64
CA ASN A 248 50.41 40.16 -26.78
C ASN A 248 51.44 39.35 -27.56
N SER A 249 52.67 39.30 -27.05
CA SER A 249 53.74 38.44 -27.59
C SER A 249 53.86 37.09 -26.87
N ALA A 250 53.14 36.90 -25.76
CA ALA A 250 53.04 35.62 -25.06
C ALA A 250 51.75 35.52 -24.25
N GLU A 251 51.16 34.33 -24.22
CA GLU A 251 49.99 34.01 -23.39
C GLU A 251 50.06 32.55 -22.90
N THR A 252 49.33 32.25 -21.83
CA THR A 252 49.13 30.87 -21.36
C THR A 252 47.69 30.46 -21.63
N LEU A 253 47.48 29.34 -22.29
CA LEU A 253 46.15 28.81 -22.52
C LEU A 253 45.50 28.40 -21.20
N LYS A 254 44.20 28.66 -21.07
CA LYS A 254 43.45 28.31 -19.86
C LYS A 254 42.89 26.91 -20.01
N ILE A 255 43.13 26.06 -19.01
CA ILE A 255 42.59 24.71 -19.00
C ILE A 255 41.05 24.69 -19.02
N ALA A 256 40.40 25.72 -18.46
CA ALA A 256 38.95 25.86 -18.48
C ALA A 256 38.43 26.04 -19.91
N ASP A 257 39.14 26.81 -20.73
CA ASP A 257 38.82 26.99 -22.15
C ASP A 257 39.07 25.68 -22.89
N MET A 258 40.19 25.00 -22.63
CA MET A 258 40.49 23.70 -23.25
C MET A 258 39.50 22.59 -22.81
N ALA A 259 38.89 22.72 -21.63
CA ALA A 259 37.84 21.84 -21.18
C ALA A 259 36.54 22.09 -21.96
N ALA A 260 36.19 23.36 -22.18
CA ALA A 260 34.95 23.79 -22.80
C ALA A 260 34.96 23.69 -24.33
N TYR A 261 36.09 23.95 -24.98
CA TYR A 261 36.22 24.09 -26.43
C TYR A 261 37.11 23.04 -27.09
N ASN A 262 36.79 22.66 -28.33
CA ASN A 262 37.61 21.74 -29.13
C ASN A 262 38.42 22.48 -30.21
N VAL A 263 37.97 23.66 -30.62
CA VAL A 263 38.64 24.48 -31.63
C VAL A 263 38.97 25.84 -31.04
N PHE A 264 40.18 26.32 -31.31
CA PHE A 264 40.67 27.61 -30.90
C PHE A 264 41.14 28.39 -32.12
N THR A 265 40.60 29.57 -32.32
CA THR A 265 40.97 30.45 -33.43
C THR A 265 41.62 31.70 -32.86
N PHE A 266 42.90 31.90 -33.15
CA PHE A 266 43.69 32.99 -32.62
C PHE A 266 43.94 34.06 -33.68
N ASN A 267 43.52 35.29 -33.42
CA ASN A 267 43.76 36.43 -34.31
C ASN A 267 44.75 37.42 -33.67
N GLN A 268 45.98 37.45 -34.16
CA GLN A 268 47.02 38.35 -33.68
C GLN A 268 47.11 39.64 -34.50
N THR A 269 47.11 40.77 -33.80
CA THR A 269 46.96 42.11 -34.42
C THR A 269 48.14 43.07 -34.19
N GLY A 270 49.09 42.76 -33.31
CA GLY A 270 50.13 43.71 -32.89
C GLY A 270 51.57 43.21 -32.82
N ALA A 271 51.81 41.90 -32.73
CA ALA A 271 53.14 41.31 -32.66
C ALA A 271 53.39 40.38 -33.86
N PRO A 272 54.61 40.37 -34.45
CA PRO A 272 54.93 39.49 -35.57
C PRO A 272 54.95 38.00 -35.18
N ALA A 273 55.05 37.71 -33.89
CA ALA A 273 54.95 36.36 -33.34
C ALA A 273 54.34 36.39 -31.93
N ILE A 274 53.67 35.30 -31.56
CA ILE A 274 53.19 35.05 -30.20
C ILE A 274 53.57 33.64 -29.76
N THR A 275 53.88 33.47 -28.47
CA THR A 275 54.00 32.16 -27.85
C THR A 275 52.78 31.83 -26.98
N TYR A 276 52.05 30.76 -27.31
CA TYR A 276 51.03 30.18 -26.44
C TYR A 276 51.63 29.04 -25.62
N THR A 277 51.74 29.23 -24.31
CA THR A 277 52.19 28.20 -23.38
C THR A 277 51.01 27.33 -22.96
N LEU A 278 51.16 26.01 -23.03
CA LEU A 278 50.16 25.07 -22.50
C LEU A 278 50.03 25.21 -20.98
N PRO A 279 48.84 25.03 -20.39
CA PRO A 279 48.65 25.14 -18.95
C PRO A 279 49.40 24.02 -18.22
N ALA A 280 49.92 24.33 -17.02
CA ALA A 280 50.59 23.34 -16.18
C ALA A 280 49.69 22.15 -15.83
N THR A 281 50.26 20.94 -15.76
CA THR A 281 49.52 19.68 -15.57
C THR A 281 48.72 19.60 -14.28
N SER A 282 49.11 20.37 -13.26
CA SER A 282 48.38 20.54 -12.01
C SER A 282 46.94 21.06 -12.20
N THR A 283 46.64 21.67 -13.36
CA THR A 283 45.32 22.22 -13.67
C THR A 283 44.43 21.26 -14.50
N TRP A 284 44.96 20.14 -15.00
CA TRP A 284 44.28 19.25 -15.96
C TRP A 284 43.29 18.24 -15.33
N THR A 285 42.90 18.44 -14.06
CA THR A 285 42.13 17.49 -13.25
C THR A 285 40.72 17.20 -13.76
N THR A 286 40.23 17.92 -14.77
CA THR A 286 38.89 17.76 -15.34
C THR A 286 38.88 17.35 -16.81
N VAL A 287 40.03 17.42 -17.50
CA VAL A 287 40.11 17.24 -18.95
C VAL A 287 40.54 15.82 -19.32
N ILE A 288 41.61 15.35 -18.68
CA ILE A 288 42.14 13.98 -18.80
C ILE A 288 42.64 13.54 -17.40
N PRO A 289 41.74 13.34 -16.43
CA PRO A 289 42.10 13.18 -15.02
C PRO A 289 42.94 11.93 -14.73
N THR A 290 42.74 10.86 -15.49
CA THR A 290 43.27 9.51 -15.23
C THR A 290 44.38 9.18 -16.22
N ALA A 291 45.35 8.37 -15.79
CA ALA A 291 46.38 7.83 -16.68
C ALA A 291 45.74 7.09 -17.87
N GLY A 292 46.19 7.43 -19.09
CA GLY A 292 45.63 6.90 -20.33
C GLY A 292 44.45 7.68 -20.91
N ASP A 293 43.87 8.64 -20.17
CA ASP A 293 42.89 9.56 -20.74
C ASP A 293 43.56 10.41 -21.81
N PHE A 294 42.89 10.60 -22.95
CA PHE A 294 43.38 11.40 -24.08
C PHE A 294 42.32 12.37 -24.58
N ARG A 295 42.77 13.49 -25.15
CA ARG A 295 41.92 14.47 -25.82
C ARG A 295 42.67 15.15 -26.97
N GLU A 296 41.93 15.61 -27.95
CA GLU A 296 42.43 16.32 -29.13
C GLU A 296 41.80 17.71 -29.25
N TRP A 297 42.57 18.67 -29.74
CA TRP A 297 42.14 20.03 -30.06
C TRP A 297 42.66 20.47 -31.42
N MET A 298 41.92 21.39 -32.04
CA MET A 298 42.35 22.14 -33.21
C MET A 298 42.69 23.58 -32.84
N PHE A 299 43.82 24.05 -33.35
CA PHE A 299 44.22 25.44 -33.25
C PHE A 299 44.34 26.03 -34.66
N GLU A 300 43.86 27.25 -34.82
CA GLU A 300 43.91 28.02 -36.06
C GLU A 300 44.62 29.34 -35.78
N ASN A 301 45.60 29.67 -36.61
CA ASN A 301 46.18 31.01 -36.67
C ASN A 301 45.41 31.84 -37.71
N ALA A 302 44.38 32.57 -37.25
CA ALA A 302 43.59 33.42 -38.14
C ALA A 302 44.31 34.71 -38.57
N SER A 303 45.53 34.96 -38.08
CA SER A 303 46.36 36.07 -38.56
C SER A 303 47.07 35.68 -39.85
N SER A 304 47.11 36.56 -40.85
CA SER A 304 47.89 36.33 -42.08
C SER A 304 49.34 36.84 -41.99
N THR A 305 49.70 37.53 -40.91
CA THR A 305 50.99 38.22 -40.79
C THR A 305 51.80 37.82 -39.56
N SER A 306 51.19 37.05 -38.65
CA SER A 306 51.80 36.70 -37.37
C SER A 306 52.00 35.20 -37.29
N VAL A 307 53.05 34.79 -36.60
CA VAL A 307 53.36 33.38 -36.35
C VAL A 307 52.94 33.00 -34.92
N ILE A 308 52.37 31.81 -34.74
CA ILE A 308 52.08 31.27 -33.41
C ILE A 308 53.10 30.19 -33.08
N THR A 309 53.68 30.22 -31.89
CA THR A 309 54.53 29.14 -31.36
C THR A 309 53.89 28.54 -30.12
N PHE A 310 53.84 27.22 -30.02
CA PHE A 310 53.42 26.53 -28.82
C PHE A 310 54.61 26.18 -27.92
N ALA A 311 54.46 26.42 -26.63
CA ALA A 311 55.45 26.07 -25.63
C ALA A 311 54.87 25.13 -24.57
N ALA A 312 55.72 24.22 -24.06
CA ALA A 312 55.36 23.36 -22.95
C ALA A 312 55.14 24.18 -21.66
N GLY A 313 54.03 23.90 -20.97
CA GLY A 313 53.84 24.31 -19.58
C GLY A 313 54.62 23.43 -18.62
N THR A 314 54.59 23.78 -17.33
CA THR A 314 55.18 22.94 -16.28
C THR A 314 54.53 21.55 -16.24
N GLY A 315 55.34 20.51 -16.33
CA GLY A 315 54.89 19.10 -16.35
C GLY A 315 54.32 18.65 -17.71
N ILE A 316 54.39 19.50 -18.73
CA ILE A 316 54.03 19.13 -20.10
C ILE A 316 55.29 18.66 -20.84
N ASP A 317 55.20 17.50 -21.46
CA ASP A 317 56.15 17.03 -22.46
C ASP A 317 55.57 17.32 -23.86
N LEU A 318 56.04 18.39 -24.50
CA LEU A 318 55.57 18.80 -25.83
C LEU A 318 56.47 18.20 -26.91
N ILE A 319 55.86 17.43 -27.79
CA ILE A 319 56.53 16.71 -28.88
C ILE A 319 55.99 17.24 -30.21
N ALA A 320 56.90 17.63 -31.11
CA ALA A 320 56.58 17.99 -32.49
C ALA A 320 56.85 16.79 -33.42
N VAL A 321 56.04 16.61 -34.49
CA VAL A 321 56.25 15.51 -35.45
C VAL A 321 57.45 15.81 -36.36
N THR A 322 57.66 17.09 -36.69
CA THR A 322 58.85 17.64 -37.34
C THR A 322 59.46 18.77 -36.51
N ASN A 323 60.62 19.28 -36.91
CA ASN A 323 61.36 20.32 -36.21
C ASN A 323 60.75 21.73 -36.30
N ALA A 324 59.55 21.89 -36.90
CA ALA A 324 58.84 23.16 -37.02
C ALA A 324 57.35 23.08 -36.64
N ASP A 325 56.82 21.91 -36.26
CA ASP A 325 55.37 21.76 -36.05
C ASP A 325 54.82 22.44 -34.78
N ASP A 326 55.71 22.91 -33.91
CA ASP A 326 55.37 23.77 -32.78
C ASP A 326 55.14 25.23 -33.20
N VAL A 327 55.42 25.55 -34.46
CA VAL A 327 55.15 26.83 -35.10
C VAL A 327 53.96 26.67 -36.05
N ILE A 328 53.10 27.68 -36.11
CA ILE A 328 51.96 27.75 -37.02
C ILE A 328 52.08 29.07 -37.76
N ASP A 329 52.35 29.02 -39.06
CA ASP A 329 52.42 30.23 -39.87
C ASP A 329 51.03 30.86 -40.05
N GLY A 330 51.02 32.03 -40.67
CA GLY A 330 49.80 32.80 -40.83
C GLY A 330 48.75 32.06 -41.67
N SER A 331 47.51 32.05 -41.20
CA SER A 331 46.37 31.34 -41.81
C SER A 331 46.45 29.81 -41.74
N GLU A 332 47.37 29.23 -40.99
CA GLU A 332 47.50 27.77 -40.90
C GLU A 332 46.88 27.20 -39.62
N PHE A 333 46.86 25.87 -39.54
CA PHE A 333 46.23 25.11 -38.45
C PHE A 333 47.26 24.22 -37.77
N SER A 334 46.97 23.80 -36.53
CA SER A 334 47.67 22.68 -35.91
C SER A 334 46.72 21.78 -35.14
N ARG A 335 47.10 20.51 -35.08
CA ARG A 335 46.48 19.50 -34.24
C ARG A 335 47.30 19.27 -32.99
N LEU A 336 46.64 19.32 -31.84
CA LEU A 336 47.24 18.94 -30.57
C LEU A 336 46.51 17.74 -29.99
N THR A 337 47.21 16.64 -29.82
CA THR A 337 46.70 15.45 -29.13
C THR A 337 47.47 15.29 -27.83
N CYS A 338 46.79 15.31 -26.69
CA CYS A 338 47.42 15.11 -25.39
C CYS A 338 46.87 13.88 -24.68
N TYR A 339 47.72 13.19 -23.93
CA TYR A 339 47.34 12.08 -23.07
C TYR A 339 48.07 12.12 -21.73
N ARG A 340 47.41 11.63 -20.67
CA ARG A 340 47.99 11.58 -19.32
C ARG A 340 48.91 10.38 -19.16
N GLN A 341 50.13 10.63 -18.70
CA GLN A 341 51.10 9.57 -18.42
C GLN A 341 50.72 8.80 -17.13
N THR A 342 51.52 7.79 -16.78
CA THR A 342 51.36 7.04 -15.52
C THR A 342 51.76 7.84 -14.28
N ASP A 343 52.43 8.98 -14.45
CA ASP A 343 52.77 9.93 -13.39
C ASP A 343 51.86 11.18 -13.45
N THR A 344 52.36 12.33 -12.97
CA THR A 344 51.60 13.59 -12.96
C THR A 344 51.69 14.38 -14.26
N ASP A 345 52.52 13.95 -15.20
CA ASP A 345 52.86 14.70 -16.39
C ASP A 345 51.92 14.34 -17.56
N VAL A 346 51.90 15.21 -18.57
CA VAL A 346 51.05 15.07 -19.76
C VAL A 346 51.93 15.21 -20.98
N THR A 347 51.87 14.24 -21.88
CA THR A 347 52.48 14.37 -23.19
C THR A 347 51.47 14.98 -24.15
N CYS A 348 51.91 15.98 -24.89
CA CYS A 348 51.16 16.60 -25.97
C CYS A 348 51.96 16.48 -27.27
N ILE A 349 51.31 15.98 -28.32
CA ILE A 349 51.89 15.89 -29.65
C ILE A 349 51.24 16.97 -30.50
N ILE A 350 52.06 17.87 -31.05
CA ILE A 350 51.62 18.92 -31.96
C ILE A 350 52.06 18.61 -33.39
N SER A 351 51.16 18.87 -34.34
CA SER A 351 51.40 18.73 -35.77
C SER A 351 50.81 19.94 -36.48
N GLU A 352 51.64 20.69 -37.19
CA GLU A 352 51.19 21.72 -38.12
C GLU A 352 50.44 21.06 -39.28
N LEU A 353 49.38 21.71 -39.73
CA LEU A 353 48.53 21.29 -40.83
C LEU A 353 48.57 22.40 -41.89
N ILE A 354 49.27 22.09 -42.97
CA ILE A 354 49.36 22.96 -44.15
C ILE A 354 48.14 22.78 -45.07
N HIS A 355 47.76 23.84 -45.77
CA HIS A 355 46.73 23.76 -46.80
C HIS A 355 47.13 22.79 -47.92
N ALA A 356 46.18 22.00 -48.38
CA ALA A 356 46.41 20.97 -49.39
C ALA A 356 46.13 21.46 -50.83
N ASP A 357 45.57 22.67 -51.01
CA ASP A 357 45.01 23.18 -52.26
C ASP A 357 45.65 24.46 -52.82
#